data_AF-A0A6I3F1Z2-F1
#
_entry.id   AF-A0A6I3F1Z2-F1
#
_cell.length_a   1.000
_cell.length_b   1.000
_cell.length_c   1.000
_cell.angle_alpha   90.00
_cell.angle_beta   90.00
_cell.angle_gamma   90.00
#
_symmetry.space_group_name_H-M   'P 1'
#
loop_
_entity.id
_entity.type
_entity.pdbx_description
1 polymer ?
#
loop_
_entity_poly.entity_id
_entity_poly.type
_entity_poly.pdbx_seq_one_letter_code
_entity_poly.pdbx_strand_id
1 'polypeptide(L)' 'MEATIDSVGRIVLPKALRDQLGFTPGTVVDVTQYGDGLHVAPGGRTARLERRDGLLVAISDTPIGDGDVFSLLESIRR' A
#
# COMPACT_ATOMS: atom_id res chain seq x y z
N MET A 1 -13.32 -9.65 -8.45
CA MET A 1 -13.78 -8.26 -8.62
C MET A 1 -13.05 -7.71 -9.83
N GLU A 2 -13.75 -6.98 -10.70
CA GLU A 2 -13.18 -6.41 -11.93
C GLU A 2 -13.14 -4.88 -11.83
N ALA A 3 -12.22 -4.26 -12.57
CA ALA A 3 -12.08 -2.82 -12.69
C ALA A 3 -11.98 -2.46 -14.18
N THR A 4 -12.50 -1.30 -14.56
CA THR A 4 -12.43 -0.81 -15.94
C THR A 4 -11.34 0.23 -16.09
N ILE A 5 -10.82 0.35 -17.31
CA ILE A 5 -9.99 1.48 -17.72
C ILE A 5 -10.92 2.54 -18.32
N ASP A 6 -10.82 3.78 -17.85
CA ASP A 6 -11.60 4.89 -18.40
C ASP A 6 -11.06 5.38 -19.75
N SER A 7 -11.75 6.35 -20.37
CA SER A 7 -11.40 6.87 -21.69
C SER A 7 -10.03 7.56 -21.77
N VAL A 8 -9.39 7.85 -20.64
CA VAL A 8 -8.08 8.50 -20.57
C VAL A 8 -6.98 7.56 -20.06
N GLY A 9 -7.28 6.26 -19.92
CA GLY A 9 -6.28 5.23 -19.62
C GLY A 9 -6.04 4.97 -18.13
N ARG A 10 -6.95 5.39 -17.23
CA ARG A 10 -6.81 5.17 -15.78
C ARG A 10 -7.59 3.94 -15.32
N ILE A 11 -7.03 3.16 -14.41
CA ILE A 11 -7.75 2.06 -13.74
C ILE A 11 -8.71 2.66 -12.69
N VAL A 12 -10.00 2.42 -12.85
CA VAL A 12 -11.03 2.86 -11.92
C VAL A 12 -11.24 1.80 -10.84
N LEU A 13 -10.63 2.02 -9.67
CA LEU A 13 -10.77 1.09 -8.55
C LEU A 13 -12.17 1.17 -7.90
N PRO A 14 -12.87 0.03 -7.73
CA PRO A 14 -14.13 -0.01 -6.99
C PRO A 14 -13.98 0.55 -5.58
N LYS A 15 -15.01 1.25 -5.09
CA LYS A 15 -14.98 1.92 -3.77
C LYS A 15 -14.56 0.99 -2.63
N ALA A 16 -15.12 -0.22 -2.57
CA ALA A 16 -14.79 -1.19 -1.52
C ALA A 16 -13.28 -1.51 -1.47
N LEU A 17 -12.65 -1.67 -2.65
CA LEU A 17 -11.22 -1.95 -2.73
C LEU A 17 -10.37 -0.74 -2.35
N ARG A 18 -10.77 0.47 -2.78
CA ARG A 18 -10.09 1.71 -2.37
C ARG A 18 -10.12 1.91 -0.86
N ASP A 19 -11.28 1.70 -0.24
CA ASP A 19 -11.48 1.88 1.19
C ASP A 19 -10.68 0.83 1.99
N GLN A 20 -10.67 -0.44 1.54
CA GLN A 20 -9.90 -1.52 2.20
C GLN A 20 -8.39 -1.34 2.11
N LEU A 21 -7.87 -0.86 0.98
CA LEU A 21 -6.43 -0.69 0.75
C LEU A 21 -5.92 0.71 1.11
N GLY A 22 -6.78 1.59 1.62
CA GLY A 22 -6.43 2.96 2.00
C GLY A 22 -6.08 3.87 0.83
N PHE A 23 -6.52 3.55 -0.39
CA PHE A 23 -6.30 4.38 -1.58
C PHE A 23 -7.20 5.63 -1.56
N THR A 24 -6.65 6.73 -1.06
CA THR A 24 -7.29 8.05 -1.08
C THR A 24 -6.86 8.86 -2.32
N PRO A 25 -7.65 9.84 -2.77
CA PRO A 25 -7.23 10.73 -3.86
C PRO A 25 -5.86 11.35 -3.59
N GLY A 26 -4.93 11.22 -4.53
CA GLY A 26 -3.55 11.71 -4.39
C GLY A 26 -2.58 10.71 -3.77
N THR A 27 -3.02 9.50 -3.39
CA THR A 27 -2.12 8.42 -2.95
C THR A 27 -1.13 8.08 -4.07
N VAL A 28 0.16 8.13 -3.76
CA VAL A 28 1.22 7.60 -4.62
C VAL A 28 1.16 6.08 -4.55
N VAL A 29 1.27 5.41 -5.69
CA VAL A 29 1.23 3.95 -5.77
C VAL A 29 2.51 3.40 -6.38
N ASP A 30 2.99 2.31 -5.83
CA ASP A 30 4.05 1.52 -6.45
C ASP A 30 3.41 0.55 -7.43
N VAL A 31 3.88 0.57 -8.68
CA VAL A 31 3.37 -0.28 -9.75
C VAL A 31 4.50 -1.15 -10.26
N THR A 32 4.31 -2.47 -10.21
CA THR A 32 5.29 -3.45 -10.66
C THR A 32 4.63 -4.53 -11.50
N GLN A 33 5.35 -5.04 -12.50
CA GLN A 33 4.92 -6.23 -13.21
C GLN A 33 5.22 -7.46 -12.34
N TYR A 34 4.23 -8.31 -12.15
CA TYR A 34 4.37 -9.55 -11.39
C TYR A 34 3.66 -10.68 -12.13
N GLY A 35 4.45 -11.61 -12.67
CA GLY A 35 3.93 -12.66 -13.55
C GLY A 35 3.34 -12.07 -14.83
N ASP A 36 2.10 -12.45 -15.13
CA ASP A 36 1.30 -11.94 -16.26
C ASP A 36 0.46 -10.70 -15.89
N GLY A 37 0.61 -10.18 -14.66
CA GLY A 37 -0.22 -9.11 -14.13
C GLY A 37 0.53 -7.85 -13.71
N LEU A 38 -0.26 -6.84 -13.35
CA LEU A 38 0.20 -5.64 -12.66
C LEU A 38 -0.12 -5.76 -11.17
N HIS A 39 0.90 -5.59 -10.33
CA HIS A 39 0.74 -5.42 -8.90
C HIS A 39 0.80 -3.93 -8.57
N VAL A 40 -0.29 -3.42 -7.99
CA VAL A 40 -0.42 -2.05 -7.50
C VAL A 40 -0.53 -2.08 -5.99
N ALA A 41 0.40 -1.41 -5.32
CA ALA A 41 0.40 -1.27 -3.86
C ALA A 41 0.42 0.20 -3.45
N PRO A 42 -0.06 0.56 -2.25
CA PRO A 42 0.20 1.88 -1.68
C PRO A 42 1.71 2.14 -1.68
N GLY A 43 2.11 3.18 -2.40
CA GLY A 43 3.49 3.62 -2.55
C GLY A 43 3.88 4.57 -1.42
N GLY A 44 5.10 5.09 -1.49
CA GLY A 44 5.64 5.94 -0.42
C GLY A 44 6.04 5.16 0.83
N ARG A 45 6.14 3.83 0.74
CA ARG A 45 6.81 3.03 1.76
C ARG A 45 8.28 3.42 1.77
N THR A 46 8.67 4.25 2.73
CA THR A 46 10.07 4.61 2.99
C THR A 46 10.84 3.48 3.67
N ALA A 47 10.14 2.38 3.99
CA ALA A 47 10.72 1.17 4.57
C ALA A 47 11.87 0.64 3.68
N ARG A 48 13.08 0.79 4.18
CA ARG A 48 14.33 0.32 3.57
C ARG A 48 15.05 -0.59 4.55
N LEU A 49 15.83 -1.53 4.02
CA LEU A 49 16.68 -2.38 4.86
C LEU A 49 18.04 -1.72 5.07
N GLU A 50 18.43 -1.56 6.33
CA GLU A 50 19.76 -1.09 6.73
C GLU A 50 20.45 -2.19 7.53
N ARG A 51 21.77 -2.33 7.37
CA ARG A 51 22.56 -3.24 8.19
C ARG A 51 22.93 -2.54 9.50
N ARG A 52 22.44 -3.05 10.63
CA ARG A 52 22.77 -2.56 11.99
C ARG A 52 23.21 -3.74 12.83
N ASP A 53 24.40 -3.64 13.43
CA ASP A 53 24.99 -4.70 14.26
C ASP A 53 25.01 -6.09 13.60
N GLY A 54 25.29 -6.12 12.29
CA GLY A 54 25.34 -7.35 11.49
C GLY A 54 23.98 -7.91 11.06
N LEU A 55 22.86 -7.33 11.50
CA LEU A 55 21.50 -7.74 11.13
C LEU A 55 20.88 -6.79 10.09
N LEU A 56 19.97 -7.30 9.24
CA LEU A 56 19.15 -6.45 8.38
C LEU A 56 17.94 -5.96 9.16
N VAL A 57 17.80 -4.64 9.28
CA VAL A 57 16.72 -3.98 10.01
C VAL A 57 15.90 -3.16 9.04
N ALA A 58 14.57 -3.32 9.05
CA ALA A 58 13.66 -2.46 8.31
C ALA A 58 13.52 -1.11 9.01
N ILE A 59 13.87 -0.04 8.33
CA ILE A 59 13.81 1.34 8.80
C ILE A 59 12.86 2.11 7.89
N SER A 60 11.93 2.86 8.48
CA SER A 60 10.96 3.68 7.76
C SER A 60 10.93 5.07 8.38
N ASP A 61 10.81 6.10 7.55
CA ASP A 61 10.57 7.49 7.98
C ASP A 61 9.06 7.77 8.10
N THR A 62 8.19 6.79 7.79
CA THR A 62 6.75 6.90 7.97
C THR A 62 6.41 7.04 9.45
N PRO A 63 5.83 8.16 9.90
CA PRO A 63 5.36 8.31 11.26
C PRO A 63 4.24 7.30 11.53
N ILE A 64 4.34 6.54 12.62
CA ILE A 64 3.31 5.61 13.08
C ILE A 64 2.83 6.10 14.44
N GLY A 65 1.53 6.37 14.55
CA GLY A 65 0.89 6.77 15.79
C GLY A 65 -0.09 5.72 16.32
N ASP A 66 -0.70 6.01 17.47
CA ASP A 66 -1.64 5.10 18.13
C ASP A 66 -2.80 4.69 17.22
N GLY A 67 -3.33 5.63 16.42
CA GLY A 67 -4.43 5.37 15.49
C GLY A 67 -4.10 4.32 14.42
N ASP A 68 -2.87 4.30 13.92
CA ASP A 68 -2.40 3.30 12.95
C ASP A 68 -2.31 1.92 13.60
N VAL A 69 -1.79 1.86 14.83
CA VAL A 69 -1.67 0.62 15.61
C VAL A 69 -3.06 0.04 15.93
N PHE A 70 -3.99 0.88 16.38
CA PHE A 70 -5.36 0.45 16.65
C PHE A 70 -6.04 -0.09 15.39
N SER A 71 -5.91 0.61 14.27
CA SER A 71 -6.48 0.17 12.99
C SER A 71 -5.94 -1.18 12.54
N LEU A 72 -4.63 -1.41 12.71
CA LEU A 72 -3.97 -2.68 12.40
C LEU A 72 -4.49 -3.81 13.30
N LEU A 73 -4.55 -3.60 14.61
CA LEU A 73 -5.06 -4.61 15.55
C LEU A 73 -6.51 -5.00 15.25
N GLU A 74 -7.36 -4.01 14.92
CA GLU A 74 -8.76 -4.26 14.55
C GLU A 74 -8.88 -5.04 13.24
N SER A 75 -7.97 -4.83 12.28
CA SER A 75 -7.95 -5.59 11.03
C SER A 75 -7.62 -7.08 11.21
N ILE A 76 -6.80 -7.43 12.21
CA ILE A 76 -6.38 -8.81 12.50
C ILE A 76 -7.45 -9.56 13.30
N ARG A 77 -8.29 -8.84 14.06
CA ARG A 77 -9.35 -9.42 14.90
C ARG A 77 -10.58 -9.93 14.14
N ARG A 78 -10.68 -9.65 12.83
CA ARG A 78 -11.83 -10.06 12.00
C ARG A 78 -11.60 -11.38 11.27
#